data_AF-D0LN93-F1
#
_entry.id   AF-D0LN93-F1
#
_cell.length_a   1.000
_cell.length_b   1.000
_cell.length_c   1.000
_cell.angle_alpha   90.00
_cell.angle_beta   90.00
_cell.angle_gamma   90.00
#
_symmetry.space_group_name_H-M   'P 1'
#
loop_
_entity.id
_entity.type
_entity.pdbx_description
1 polymer ?
#
loop_
_entity_poly.entity_id
_entity_poly.type
_entity_poly.pdbx_seq_one_letter_code
_entity_poly.pdbx_strand_id
1 'polypeptide(L)' 'MVYEKNMILDIGWYPSFEAEGQFSVTVIPDGDWDSPMFSRTCRDWEALNGLVQEAISVIRDSTE' A
#
# COMPACT_ATOMS: atom_id res chain seq x y z
N MET A 1 -8.50 -15.34 -20.91
CA MET A 1 -8.98 -14.14 -20.24
C MET A 1 -7.75 -13.46 -19.70
N VAL A 2 -7.43 -12.26 -20.18
CA VAL A 2 -6.36 -11.45 -19.61
C VAL A 2 -7.02 -10.71 -18.45
N TYR A 3 -6.68 -11.07 -17.22
CA TYR A 3 -7.11 -10.28 -16.07
C TYR A 3 -6.35 -8.97 -16.11
N GLU A 4 -7.07 -7.85 -16.02
CA GLU A 4 -6.49 -6.52 -15.78
C GLU A 4 -5.47 -6.63 -14.63
N LYS A 5 -4.35 -5.90 -14.70
CA LYS A 5 -3.22 -5.98 -13.74
C LYS A 5 -3.77 -6.06 -12.31
N ASN A 6 -3.49 -7.15 -11.61
CA ASN A 6 -4.08 -7.40 -10.30
C ASN A 6 -3.26 -6.65 -9.24
N MET A 7 -3.65 -5.42 -8.91
CA MET A 7 -2.98 -4.61 -7.91
C MET A 7 -3.76 -4.68 -6.58
N ILE A 8 -3.07 -5.04 -5.50
CA ILE A 8 -3.63 -5.00 -4.14
C ILE A 8 -3.03 -3.81 -3.40
N LEU A 9 -3.90 -2.95 -2.85
CA LEU A 9 -3.50 -1.94 -1.86
C LEU A 9 -3.77 -2.51 -0.47
N ASP A 10 -2.71 -2.88 0.24
CA ASP A 10 -2.77 -3.35 1.62
C ASP A 10 -2.49 -2.20 2.59
N ILE A 11 -3.32 -2.09 3.63
CA ILE A 11 -3.15 -1.11 4.71
C ILE A 11 -3.36 -1.82 6.04
N GLY A 12 -2.31 -1.85 6.86
CA GLY A 12 -2.33 -2.53 8.15
C GLY A 12 -1.62 -1.73 9.24
N TRP A 13 -1.91 -2.08 10.50
CA TRP A 13 -1.22 -1.52 11.66
C TRP A 13 -0.23 -2.54 12.22
N TYR A 14 1.05 -2.16 12.27
CA TYR A 14 2.14 -3.05 12.64
C TYR A 14 3.12 -2.41 13.66
N PRO A 15 3.57 -3.16 14.69
CA PRO A 15 3.06 -4.47 15.07
C PRO A 15 1.58 -4.41 15.48
N SER A 16 0.84 -5.48 15.20
CA SER A 16 -0.61 -5.49 15.40
C SER A 16 -0.97 -5.30 16.87
N PHE A 17 -1.99 -4.47 17.11
CA PHE A 17 -2.53 -4.17 18.44
C PHE A 17 -1.57 -3.43 19.40
N GLU A 18 -0.39 -3.00 18.96
CA GLU A 18 0.53 -2.20 19.76
C GLU A 18 0.23 -0.71 19.62
N ALA A 19 0.12 0.03 20.73
CA ALA A 19 -0.08 1.49 20.68
C ALA A 19 1.11 2.20 19.99
N GLU A 20 2.29 1.60 20.12
CA GLU A 20 3.54 2.04 19.54
C GLU A 20 3.68 1.70 18.04
N GLY A 21 2.71 0.97 17.48
CA GLY A 21 2.70 0.59 16.08
C GLY A 21 2.52 1.77 15.11
N GLN A 22 2.48 1.42 13.84
CA GLN A 22 2.37 2.36 12.74
C GLN A 22 1.56 1.75 11.59
N PHE A 23 0.92 2.60 10.80
CA PHE A 23 0.36 2.19 9.53
C PHE A 23 1.48 1.75 8.59
N SER A 24 1.25 0.65 7.87
CA SER A 24 1.97 0.26 6.68
C SER A 24 1.01 0.36 5.50
N VAL A 25 1.43 1.03 4.44
CA VAL A 25 0.69 1.16 3.18
C VAL A 25 1.55 0.53 2.09
N THR A 26 1.05 -0.55 1.48
CA THR A 26 1.80 -1.36 0.54
C THR A 26 0.99 -1.63 -0.73
N VAL A 27 1.61 -1.46 -1.91
CA VAL A 27 1.02 -1.85 -3.21
C VAL A 27 1.69 -3.14 -3.68
N ILE A 28 0.90 -4.19 -3.85
CA ILE A 28 1.35 -5.54 -4.20
C ILE A 28 0.86 -5.88 -5.62
N PRO A 29 1.77 -6.02 -6.59
CA PRO A 29 1.42 -6.45 -7.94
C PRO A 29 1.25 -7.96 -7.99
N ASP A 30 0.19 -8.43 -8.64
CA ASP A 30 -0.06 -9.84 -8.96
C ASP A 30 0.03 -10.79 -7.75
N GLY A 31 -0.21 -10.27 -6.54
CA GLY A 31 -0.09 -11.01 -5.28
C GLY A 31 1.35 -11.31 -4.83
N ASP A 32 2.37 -10.68 -5.44
CA ASP A 32 3.78 -10.83 -5.07
C ASP A 32 4.14 -9.93 -3.87
N TRP A 33 3.92 -10.46 -2.67
CA TRP A 33 4.26 -9.78 -1.41
C TRP A 33 5.76 -9.63 -1.18
N ASP A 34 6.60 -10.38 -1.90
CA ASP A 34 8.06 -10.31 -1.77
C ASP A 34 8.64 -9.13 -2.57
N SER A 35 7.91 -8.64 -3.57
CA SER A 35 8.32 -7.52 -4.43
C SER A 35 7.24 -6.42 -4.53
N PRO A 36 6.92 -5.71 -3.43
CA PRO A 36 5.95 -4.63 -3.47
C PRO A 36 6.45 -3.47 -4.34
N MET A 37 5.54 -2.86 -5.10
CA MET A 37 5.84 -1.67 -5.92
C MET A 37 5.93 -0.39 -5.08
N PHE A 38 5.28 -0.41 -3.92
CA PHE A 38 5.24 0.69 -2.98
C PHE A 38 5.15 0.10 -1.57
N SER A 39 5.95 0.58 -0.63
CA SER A 39 5.80 0.25 0.78
C SER A 39 6.34 1.40 1.64
N ARG A 40 5.45 2.03 2.40
CA ARG A 40 5.78 3.13 3.31
C ARG A 40 4.99 3.01 4.60
N THR A 41 5.44 3.72 5.63
CA THR A 41 4.81 3.68 6.96
C THR A 41 4.63 5.07 7.54
N CYS A 42 3.57 5.26 8.32
CA CYS A 42 3.29 6.51 9.05
C CYS A 42 2.53 6.25 10.35
N ARG A 43 2.43 7.24 11.25
CA ARG A 43 1.75 7.08 12.55
C ARG A 43 0.55 7.98 12.77
N ASP A 44 0.35 8.97 11.91
CA ASP A 44 -0.77 9.89 11.98
C ASP A 44 -1.67 9.80 10.73
N TRP A 45 -2.90 10.29 10.88
CA TRP A 45 -3.95 10.22 9.87
C TRP A 45 -3.68 11.08 8.65
N GLU A 46 -3.02 12.23 8.81
CA GLU A 46 -2.72 13.14 7.71
C GLU A 46 -1.67 12.51 6.79
N ALA A 47 -0.59 11.99 7.37
CA ALA A 47 0.41 11.22 6.66
C ALA A 47 -0.19 9.96 6.02
N LEU A 48 -1.10 9.25 6.70
CA LEU A 48 -1.77 8.09 6.12
C LEU A 48 -2.55 8.46 4.86
N ASN A 49 -3.34 9.54 4.92
CA ASN A 49 -4.06 10.01 3.75
C ASN A 49 -3.11 10.36 2.59
N GLY A 50 -1.99 11.04 2.88
CA GLY A 50 -0.96 11.32 1.89
C GLY A 50 -0.39 10.06 1.23
N LEU A 51 -0.03 9.05 2.04
CA LEU A 51 0.51 7.79 1.56
C LEU A 51 -0.50 7.00 0.71
N VAL A 52 -1.79 7.02 1.08
CA VAL A 52 -2.83 6.35 0.28
C VAL A 52 -3.00 7.03 -1.08
N GLN A 53 -2.94 8.36 -1.15
CA GLN A 53 -3.00 9.07 -2.44
C GLN A 53 -1.77 8.81 -3.31
N GLU A 54 -0.57 8.75 -2.72
CA GLU A 54 0.66 8.36 -3.41
C GLU A 54 0.54 6.92 -3.97
N ALA A 55 0.08 5.98 -3.15
CA ALA A 55 -0.13 4.59 -3.55
C ALA A 55 -1.15 4.43 -4.69
N ILE A 56 -2.28 5.15 -4.64
CA ILE A 56 -3.27 5.18 -5.72
C ILE A 56 -2.66 5.75 -7.01
N SER A 57 -1.80 6.76 -6.91
CA SER A 57 -1.11 7.34 -8.07
C SER A 57 -0.17 6.32 -8.72
N VAL A 58 0.62 5.59 -7.90
CA VAL A 58 1.46 4.48 -8.38
C VAL A 58 0.65 3.42 -9.14
N ILE A 59 -0.53 3.04 -8.61
CA ILE A 59 -1.39 2.05 -9.27
C ILE A 59 -1.87 2.56 -10.63
N ARG A 60 -2.29 3.83 -10.72
CA ARG A 60 -2.77 4.43 -11.96
C ARG A 60 -1.69 4.54 -13.02
N ASP A 61 -0.51 5.05 -12.65
CA ASP A 61 0.64 5.21 -13.56
C ASP A 61 1.16 3.85 -14.07
N SER A 62 0.91 2.78 -13.31
CA SER A 62 1.26 1.42 -13.70
C SER A 62 0.27 0.79 -14.69
N THR A 63 -0.88 1.42 -14.96
CA THR A 63 -1.90 0.92 -15.90
C THR A 63 -1.91 1.64 -17.24
N GLU A 64 -1.14 2.72 -17.38
CA GLU A 64 -0.94 3.47 -18.64
C GLU A 64 0.17 2.87 -19.53
#